data_AF-A0A821VL66-F1
#
_entry.id   AF-A0A821VL66-F1
#
_cell.length_a   1.000
_cell.length_b   1.000
_cell.length_c   1.000
_cell.angle_alpha   90.00
_cell.angle_beta   90.00
_cell.angle_gamma   90.00
#
_symmetry.space_group_name_H-M   'P 1'
#
loop_
_entity.id
_entity.type
_entity.pdbx_description
1 polymer ?
#
loop_
_entity_poly.entity_id
_entity_poly.type
_entity_poly.pdbx_seq_one_letter_code
_entity_poly.pdbx_strand_id
1 'polypeptide(L)'
;MHRSILFILCLAIIHLNHACYITNCPIGGKRNLHFDNNLHNHQCPRCGLNGQCFGPSICCTGLACRIGNPSDIRQCSLEDRNVIPCEIKTTICSALPNGRCAANGVCCGIDSCKMDKNCLMVSNQESENSREERLSQPEITLFE
;
A
#
# COMPACT_ATOMS: atom_id res chain seq x y z
N MET A 1 30.04 43.38 -31.96
CA MET A 1 29.05 43.44 -30.86
C MET A 1 27.81 42.60 -31.14
N HIS A 2 27.10 42.79 -32.28
CA HIS A 2 25.87 42.03 -32.61
C HIS A 2 26.04 40.50 -32.66
N ARG A 3 27.17 39.99 -33.20
CA ARG A 3 27.47 38.55 -33.26
C ARG A 3 27.69 37.93 -31.87
N SER A 4 28.34 38.67 -30.97
CA SER A 4 28.56 38.25 -29.58
C SER A 4 27.26 38.26 -28.76
N ILE A 5 26.39 39.24 -29.00
CA ILE A 5 25.06 39.32 -28.35
C ILE A 5 24.19 38.14 -28.78
N LEU A 6 24.15 37.81 -30.07
CA LEU A 6 23.45 36.62 -30.58
C LEU A 6 23.98 35.33 -29.93
N PHE A 7 25.30 35.22 -29.78
CA PHE A 7 25.93 34.03 -29.18
C PHE A 7 25.55 33.88 -27.70
N ILE A 8 25.58 34.97 -26.93
CA ILE A 8 25.16 34.98 -25.51
C ILE A 8 23.66 34.65 -25.39
N LEU A 9 22.82 35.18 -26.28
CA LEU A 9 21.39 34.89 -26.30
C LEU A 9 21.11 33.41 -26.57
N CYS A 10 21.79 32.81 -27.54
CA CYS A 10 21.66 31.38 -27.83
C CYS A 10 22.07 30.50 -26.64
N LEU A 11 23.19 30.82 -25.98
CA LEU A 11 23.64 30.08 -24.80
C LEU A 11 22.63 30.20 -23.65
N ALA A 12 22.07 31.39 -23.41
CA ALA A 12 21.04 31.60 -22.39
C ALA A 12 19.79 30.74 -22.63
N ILE A 13 19.30 30.68 -23.88
CA ILE A 13 18.13 29.87 -24.25
C ILE A 13 18.39 28.37 -24.02
N ILE A 14 19.59 27.87 -24.34
CA ILE A 14 19.95 26.45 -24.11
C ILE A 14 19.95 26.13 -22.61
N HIS A 15 20.51 27.01 -21.77
CA HIS A 15 20.52 26.83 -20.32
C HIS A 15 19.12 26.85 -19.69
N LEU A 16 18.21 27.69 -20.20
CA LEU A 16 16.81 27.76 -19.76
C LEU A 16 16.03 26.47 -20.07
N ASN A 17 16.32 25.80 -21.20
CA ASN A 17 15.69 24.53 -21.56
C ASN A 17 16.20 23.35 -20.72
N HIS A 18 17.44 23.41 -20.22
CA HIS A 18 18.00 22.33 -19.40
C HIS A 18 17.49 22.36 -17.95
N ALA A 19 16.96 23.49 -17.47
CA ALA A 19 16.46 23.64 -16.10
C ALA A 19 15.10 22.98 -15.85
N CYS A 20 14.39 22.54 -16.90
CA CYS A 20 13.05 21.94 -16.79
C CYS A 20 12.90 20.63 -17.58
N TYR A 21 14.00 19.87 -17.76
CA TYR A 21 13.95 18.57 -18.41
C TYR A 21 14.07 17.45 -17.37
N ILE A 22 12.95 17.17 -16.68
CA ILE A 22 12.82 15.95 -15.87
C ILE A 22 12.68 14.78 -16.84
N THR A 23 13.81 14.12 -17.14
CA THR A 23 13.86 12.91 -17.99
C THR A 23 13.36 11.67 -17.29
N ASN A 24 13.31 11.70 -15.97
CA ASN A 24 12.98 10.57 -15.12
C ASN A 24 11.67 10.82 -14.39
N CYS A 25 10.60 11.06 -15.15
CA CYS A 25 9.27 11.09 -14.57
C CYS A 25 8.95 9.67 -14.08
N PRO A 26 8.61 9.49 -12.78
CA PRO A 26 8.14 8.20 -12.32
C PRO A 26 6.90 7.81 -13.12
N ILE A 27 6.75 6.51 -13.38
CA ILE A 27 5.53 5.94 -13.96
C ILE A 27 4.35 6.42 -13.10
N GLY A 28 3.35 7.05 -13.72
CA GLY A 28 2.18 7.59 -13.01
C GLY A 28 2.19 9.09 -12.67
N GLY A 29 2.91 9.94 -13.41
CA GLY A 29 2.85 11.41 -13.24
C GLY A 29 1.41 11.98 -13.20
N LYS A 30 1.23 13.21 -12.69
CA LYS A 30 -0.07 13.89 -12.44
C LYS A 30 -0.95 13.99 -13.69
N ARG A 31 -1.61 12.91 -14.09
CA ARG A 31 -2.59 12.89 -15.16
C ARG A 31 -3.94 12.97 -14.49
N ASN A 32 -4.77 13.94 -14.91
CA ASN A 32 -6.23 13.85 -14.78
C ASN A 32 -6.69 12.68 -15.68
N LEU A 33 -6.36 11.45 -15.29
CA LEU A 33 -6.91 10.25 -15.88
C LEU A 33 -8.35 10.21 -15.39
N HIS A 34 -9.27 10.63 -16.26
CA HIS A 34 -10.69 10.42 -16.11
C HIS A 34 -10.95 8.91 -16.27
N PHE A 35 -10.58 8.15 -15.24
CA PHE A 35 -10.82 6.73 -15.17
C PHE A 35 -12.22 6.53 -14.60
N ASP A 36 -13.00 5.65 -15.24
CA ASP A 36 -14.27 5.17 -14.70
C ASP A 36 -14.10 4.85 -13.21
N ASN A 37 -14.99 5.39 -12.37
CA ASN A 37 -14.86 5.35 -10.90
C ASN A 37 -14.70 3.92 -10.33
N ASN A 38 -14.99 2.89 -11.12
CA ASN A 38 -14.81 1.49 -10.76
C ASN A 38 -13.36 0.96 -10.87
N LEU A 39 -12.45 1.60 -11.63
CA LEU A 39 -11.05 1.13 -11.72
C LEU A 39 -10.12 1.81 -10.72
N HIS A 40 -10.56 2.86 -10.03
CA HIS A 40 -9.70 3.62 -9.10
C HIS A 40 -9.34 2.86 -7.82
N ASN A 41 -10.03 1.75 -7.51
CA ASN A 41 -9.91 1.05 -6.23
C ASN A 41 -9.61 -0.45 -6.42
N HIS A 42 -8.75 -0.82 -7.39
CA HIS A 42 -8.33 -2.22 -7.46
C HIS A 42 -7.41 -2.54 -6.28
N GLN A 43 -7.62 -3.71 -5.69
CA GLN A 43 -6.79 -4.17 -4.60
C GLN A 43 -5.44 -4.61 -5.15
N CYS A 44 -4.37 -4.35 -4.40
CA CYS A 44 -3.04 -4.80 -4.81
C CYS A 44 -3.03 -6.32 -5.09
N PRO A 45 -2.13 -6.83 -5.94
CA PRO A 45 -2.12 -8.24 -6.28
C PRO A 45 -1.69 -9.10 -5.10
N ARG A 46 -2.15 -10.35 -5.13
CA ARG A 46 -1.70 -11.38 -4.18
C ARG A 46 -0.29 -11.87 -4.53
N CYS A 47 0.41 -12.32 -3.50
CA CYS A 47 1.77 -12.85 -3.59
C CYS A 47 1.91 -14.04 -2.63
N GLY A 48 2.75 -15.03 -2.99
CA GLY A 48 2.93 -16.24 -2.19
C GLY A 48 1.62 -16.98 -1.82
N LEU A 49 1.63 -17.67 -0.68
CA LEU A 49 0.46 -18.32 -0.10
C LEU A 49 -0.32 -17.33 0.76
N ASN A 50 -1.49 -16.88 0.27
CA ASN A 50 -2.38 -15.95 0.96
C ASN A 50 -1.75 -14.61 1.38
N GLY A 51 -0.70 -14.18 0.67
CA GLY A 51 -0.04 -12.90 0.90
C GLY A 51 -0.57 -11.78 0.00
N GLN A 52 -0.22 -10.56 0.38
CA GLN A 52 -0.61 -9.31 -0.25
C GLN A 52 0.65 -8.46 -0.49
N CYS A 53 0.76 -7.84 -1.67
CA CYS A 53 1.86 -6.92 -1.95
C CYS A 53 1.71 -5.61 -1.18
N PHE A 54 2.77 -5.18 -0.48
CA PHE A 54 2.88 -3.87 0.19
C PHE A 54 3.88 -2.93 -0.48
N GLY A 55 4.71 -3.46 -1.37
CA GLY A 55 5.67 -2.72 -2.20
C GLY A 55 6.32 -3.64 -3.22
N PRO A 56 7.15 -3.12 -4.14
CA PRO A 56 7.71 -3.90 -5.27
C PRO A 56 8.50 -5.13 -4.83
N SER A 57 9.05 -5.10 -3.62
CA SER A 57 9.86 -6.18 -3.05
C SER A 57 9.32 -6.74 -1.74
N ILE A 58 8.08 -6.42 -1.36
CA ILE A 58 7.49 -6.76 -0.06
C ILE A 58 6.18 -7.52 -0.25
N CYS A 59 6.16 -8.75 0.25
CA CYS A 59 4.97 -9.60 0.31
C CYS A 59 4.67 -9.96 1.75
N CYS A 60 3.46 -9.67 2.23
CA CYS A 60 3.06 -9.95 3.61
C CYS A 60 1.82 -10.85 3.68
N THR A 61 1.88 -11.83 4.56
CA THR A 61 0.72 -12.55 5.08
C THR A 61 0.34 -11.90 6.41
N GLY A 62 -0.90 -12.07 6.88
CA GLY A 62 -1.30 -11.56 8.20
C GLY A 62 -0.45 -12.06 9.38
N LEU A 63 0.40 -13.06 9.15
CA LEU A 63 1.32 -13.65 10.12
C LEU A 63 2.77 -13.15 9.97
N ALA A 64 3.25 -12.96 8.73
CA ALA A 64 4.65 -12.63 8.48
C ALA A 64 4.87 -11.91 7.14
N CYS A 65 5.95 -11.13 7.05
CA CYS A 65 6.38 -10.45 5.84
C CYS A 65 7.67 -11.04 5.28
N ARG A 66 7.77 -11.11 3.95
CA ARG A 66 8.98 -11.51 3.20
C ARG A 66 9.42 -10.35 2.31
N ILE A 67 10.72 -10.08 2.33
CA ILE A 67 11.36 -9.00 1.57
C ILE A 67 12.41 -9.61 0.64
N GLY A 68 12.37 -9.25 -0.65
CA GLY A 68 13.46 -9.55 -1.59
C GLY A 68 13.52 -10.98 -2.17
N ASN A 69 12.58 -11.89 -1.87
CA ASN A 69 12.56 -13.22 -2.49
C ASN A 69 11.89 -13.19 -3.89
N PRO A 70 12.62 -13.42 -4.99
CA PRO A 70 12.13 -13.20 -6.36
C PRO A 70 10.93 -14.05 -6.77
N SER A 71 10.77 -15.27 -6.24
CA SER A 71 9.61 -16.12 -6.57
C SER A 71 8.30 -15.62 -5.95
N ASP A 72 8.37 -15.02 -4.76
CA ASP A 72 7.19 -14.53 -4.05
C ASP A 72 6.78 -13.12 -4.48
N ILE A 73 7.74 -12.27 -4.85
CA ILE A 73 7.51 -10.83 -5.09
C ILE A 73 7.34 -10.46 -6.57
N ARG A 74 7.36 -11.44 -7.49
CA ARG A 74 7.26 -11.17 -8.93
C ARG A 74 6.02 -10.35 -9.29
N GLN A 75 4.88 -10.67 -8.69
CA GLN A 75 3.64 -9.92 -8.94
C GLN A 75 3.70 -8.50 -8.38
N CYS A 76 4.36 -8.29 -7.25
CA CYS A 76 4.50 -6.97 -6.67
C CYS A 76 5.37 -6.05 -7.54
N SER A 77 6.44 -6.59 -8.15
CA SER A 77 7.26 -5.84 -9.11
C SER A 77 6.55 -5.53 -10.42
N LEU A 78 5.56 -6.35 -10.83
CA LEU A 78 4.72 -6.04 -11.98
C LEU A 78 3.72 -4.92 -11.66
N GLU A 79 3.16 -4.91 -10.44
CA GLU A 79 2.27 -3.85 -9.98
C GLU A 79 2.96 -2.49 -9.92
N ASP A 80 4.24 -2.44 -9.54
CA ASP A 80 5.04 -1.21 -9.51
C ASP A 80 5.15 -0.54 -10.90
N ARG A 81 4.95 -1.31 -11.97
CA ARG A 81 4.93 -0.80 -13.36
C ARG A 81 3.53 -0.41 -13.82
N ASN A 82 2.51 -0.66 -13.01
CA ASN A 82 1.14 -0.28 -13.31
C ASN A 82 0.97 1.24 -13.15
N VAL A 83 0.29 1.85 -14.11
CA VAL A 83 0.03 3.30 -14.08
C VAL A 83 -1.11 3.63 -13.11
N ILE A 84 -1.95 2.65 -12.79
CA ILE A 84 -3.07 2.80 -11.86
C ILE A 84 -2.60 2.31 -10.49
N PRO A 85 -2.68 3.14 -9.43
CA PRO A 85 -2.29 2.72 -8.10
C PRO A 85 -3.28 1.70 -7.55
N CYS A 86 -2.77 0.67 -6.90
CA CYS A 86 -3.57 -0.26 -6.13
C CYS A 86 -3.72 0.18 -4.68
N GLU A 87 -4.78 -0.29 -4.02
CA GLU A 87 -5.00 -0.01 -2.59
C GLU A 87 -4.90 -1.26 -1.71
N ILE A 88 -4.44 -1.06 -0.49
CA ILE A 88 -4.41 -2.07 0.57
C ILE A 88 -5.41 -1.69 1.66
N LYS A 89 -6.39 -2.57 1.91
CA LYS A 89 -7.47 -2.35 2.86
C LYS A 89 -7.09 -2.78 4.29
N THR A 90 -5.98 -2.28 4.80
CA THR A 90 -5.55 -2.50 6.20
C THR A 90 -5.41 -1.19 6.95
N THR A 91 -5.38 -1.24 8.28
CA THR A 91 -5.26 -0.05 9.13
C THR A 91 -3.92 0.66 8.94
N ILE A 92 -3.92 1.98 9.05
CA ILE A 92 -2.72 2.81 9.01
C ILE A 92 -1.99 2.67 10.34
N CYS A 93 -0.66 2.64 10.28
CA CYS A 93 0.22 2.55 11.46
C CYS A 93 1.10 3.79 11.61
N SER A 94 1.73 3.95 12.77
CA SER A 94 2.46 5.16 13.13
C SER A 94 3.98 5.00 12.98
N ALA A 95 4.49 3.77 12.90
CA ALA A 95 5.92 3.50 12.78
C ALA A 95 6.55 3.96 11.46
N LEU A 96 5.75 4.12 10.40
CA LEU A 96 6.20 4.55 9.07
C LEU A 96 5.21 5.57 8.46
N PRO A 97 5.71 6.59 7.75
CA PRO A 97 4.83 7.53 7.04
C PRO A 97 4.04 6.79 5.96
N ASN A 98 2.71 6.98 5.97
CA ASN A 98 1.77 6.24 5.11
C ASN A 98 1.87 4.71 5.22
N GLY A 99 2.46 4.20 6.31
CA GLY A 99 2.58 2.77 6.56
C GLY A 99 1.22 2.15 6.87
N ARG A 100 1.08 0.86 6.55
CA ARG A 100 -0.10 0.08 6.90
C ARG A 100 0.27 -1.21 7.63
N CYS A 101 -0.62 -1.66 8.50
CA CYS A 101 -0.44 -2.93 9.20
C CYS A 101 -0.50 -4.08 8.20
N ALA A 102 0.57 -4.87 8.17
CA ALA A 102 0.77 -5.91 7.18
C ALA A 102 0.76 -7.31 7.78
N ALA A 103 1.22 -7.44 9.02
CA ALA A 103 1.16 -8.65 9.83
C ALA A 103 1.00 -8.29 11.32
N ASN A 104 0.81 -9.29 12.17
CA ASN A 104 0.69 -9.08 13.61
C ASN A 104 1.92 -8.35 14.19
N GLY A 105 1.70 -7.12 14.64
CA GLY A 105 2.76 -6.24 15.18
C GLY A 105 3.70 -5.65 14.14
N VAL A 106 3.40 -5.76 12.84
CA VAL A 106 4.27 -5.28 11.74
C VAL A 106 3.57 -4.22 10.89
N CYS A 107 4.21 -3.06 10.77
CA CYS A 107 3.85 -1.93 9.95
C CYS A 107 4.76 -1.88 8.71
N CYS A 108 4.21 -1.90 7.50
CA CYS A 108 4.98 -1.84 6.26
C CYS A 108 4.61 -0.60 5.42
N GLY A 109 5.63 0.01 4.85
CA GLY A 109 5.51 0.95 3.72
C GLY A 109 5.96 0.29 2.41
N ILE A 110 6.25 1.11 1.40
CA ILE A 110 6.64 0.63 0.06
C ILE A 110 8.01 -0.04 0.03
N ASP A 111 8.96 0.43 0.84
CA ASP A 111 10.36 -0.03 0.80
C ASP A 111 10.82 -0.76 2.06
N SER A 112 10.09 -0.65 3.18
CA SER A 112 10.51 -1.25 4.45
C SER A 112 9.35 -1.57 5.38
N CYS A 113 9.63 -2.42 6.36
CA CYS A 113 8.73 -2.77 7.45
C CYS A 113 9.39 -2.52 8.80
N LYS A 114 8.59 -2.11 9.79
CA LYS A 114 8.99 -1.91 11.18
C LYS A 114 7.96 -2.53 12.12
N MET A 115 8.40 -2.89 13.32
CA MET A 115 7.45 -3.32 14.36
C MET A 115 6.63 -2.12 14.84
N ASP A 116 5.32 -2.33 15.00
CA ASP A 116 4.40 -1.33 15.54
C ASP A 116 3.35 -2.02 16.42
N LYS A 117 3.21 -1.56 17.66
CA LYS A 117 2.22 -2.09 18.61
C LYS A 117 0.79 -1.82 18.15
N ASN A 118 0.57 -0.78 17.35
CA ASN A 118 -0.75 -0.47 16.78
C ASN A 118 -1.22 -1.52 15.76
N CYS A 119 -0.30 -2.38 15.30
CA CYS A 119 -0.61 -3.50 14.40
C CYS A 119 -0.78 -4.84 15.13
N LEU A 120 -0.76 -4.85 16.47
CA LEU A 120 -0.99 -6.08 17.21
C LEU A 120 -2.45 -6.53 17.00
N MET A 121 -2.59 -7.66 16.33
CA MET A 121 -3.87 -8.34 16.18
C MET A 121 -4.14 -9.02 17.51
N VAL A 122 -4.92 -8.37 18.38
CA VAL A 122 -5.42 -9.02 19.58
C VAL A 122 -6.41 -10.07 19.09
N SER A 123 -6.04 -11.35 19.19
CA SER A 123 -6.97 -12.45 19.01
C SER A 123 -7.96 -12.42 20.17
N ASN A 124 -8.95 -11.52 20.10
CA ASN A 124 -10.15 -11.67 20.89
C ASN A 124 -10.82 -12.94 20.38
N GLN A 125 -10.70 -14.04 21.10
CA GLN A 125 -11.65 -15.16 21.04
C GLN A 125 -13.01 -14.71 21.61
N GLU A 126 -13.49 -13.53 21.23
CA GLU A 126 -14.60 -12.82 21.88
C GLU A 126 -15.49 -12.11 20.86
N SER A 127 -15.63 -12.72 19.69
CA SER A 127 -16.62 -12.33 18.68
C SER A 127 -17.42 -13.53 18.16
N GLU A 128 -17.67 -14.53 19.01
CA GLU A 128 -18.70 -15.57 18.78
C GLU A 128 -19.48 -15.96 20.06
N ASN A 129 -19.64 -15.05 21.05
CA ASN A 129 -20.60 -15.25 22.14
C ASN A 129 -21.74 -14.21 22.15
N SER A 130 -22.29 -13.88 20.96
CA SER A 130 -23.42 -12.93 20.86
C SER A 130 -24.62 -13.47 20.09
N ARG A 131 -24.72 -14.78 19.85
CA ARG A 131 -25.89 -15.39 19.18
C ARG A 131 -26.36 -16.75 19.72
N GLU A 132 -25.88 -17.19 20.89
CA GLU A 132 -26.35 -18.47 21.46
C GLU A 132 -26.73 -18.41 22.95
N GLU A 133 -27.14 -17.23 23.43
CA GLU A 133 -27.72 -17.08 24.77
C GLU A 133 -29.15 -16.51 24.69
N ARG A 134 -30.00 -17.14 23.86
CA ARG A 134 -31.45 -16.93 23.91
C ARG A 134 -32.30 -18.19 23.76
N LEU A 135 -31.76 -19.37 24.10
CA LEU A 135 -32.56 -20.59 24.20
C LEU A 135 -31.96 -21.62 25.16
N SER A 136 -31.89 -21.31 26.45
CA SER A 136 -31.93 -22.32 27.53
C SER A 136 -31.78 -21.66 28.90
N GLN A 137 -32.83 -20.99 29.39
CA GLN A 137 -33.07 -20.93 30.82
C GLN A 137 -34.16 -21.97 31.15
N PRO A 138 -33.83 -23.08 31.82
CA PRO A 138 -34.80 -23.80 32.61
C PRO A 138 -34.82 -23.15 33.99
N GLU A 139 -35.81 -22.30 34.26
CA GLU A 139 -36.21 -22.06 35.65
C GLU A 139 -37.50 -22.82 35.88
N ILE A 140 -37.32 -24.03 36.41
CA ILE A 140 -38.40 -24.88 36.92
C ILE A 140 -38.70 -24.38 38.35
N THR A 141 -39.98 -24.55 38.72
CA THR A 141 -40.63 -24.53 40.05
C THR A 141 -41.52 -23.31 40.25
N LEU A 142 -42.79 -23.40 40.67
CA LEU A 142 -43.55 -24.53 41.22
C LEU A 142 -45.06 -24.22 41.01
N PHE A 143 -45.83 -25.21 40.55
CA PHE A 143 -47.28 -25.28 40.74
C PHE A 143 -47.55 -26.51 41.59
N GLU A 144 -47.76 -26.29 42.89
CA GLU A 144 -48.77 -26.89 43.80
C GLU A 144 -48.45 -26.48 45.24
#